data_AF-A0A967CSJ0-F1
#
_entry.id   AF-A0A967CSJ0-F1
#
_cell.length_a   1.000
_cell.length_b   1.000
_cell.length_c   1.000
_cell.angle_alpha   90.00
_cell.angle_beta   90.00
_cell.angle_gamma   90.00
#
_symmetry.space_group_name_H-M   'P 1'
#
loop_
_entity.id
_entity.type
_entity.pdbx_description
1 polymer ?
#
loop_
_entity_poly.entity_id
_entity_poly.type
_entity_poly.pdbx_seq_one_letter_code
_entity_poly.pdbx_strand_id
1 'polypeptide(L)'
;SGALENGAGHLIRAEGGGSITIPRGLIITIRPDGTVSGRNPALGPNSADVIVGKLLLRDASKTPLGRTEQGLYQVDGKPPGTDITNGTIRTSVTAKMLEGSNVNALEAMIKLIDQSRSFEQQINMIKSSKSTDEAGTGMIKPS
;
A
#
# COMPACT_ATOMS: atom_id res chain seq x y z
N SER A 1 6.29 18.82 22.27
CA SER A 1 6.56 17.55 21.58
C SER A 1 5.50 17.34 20.52
N GLY A 2 5.68 16.40 19.61
CA GLY A 2 4.67 15.97 18.63
C GLY A 2 4.72 14.46 18.48
N ALA A 3 3.63 13.84 18.03
CA ALA A 3 3.63 12.42 17.70
C ALA A 3 4.26 12.22 16.30
N LEU A 4 4.93 11.08 16.11
CA LEU A 4 5.45 10.70 14.81
C LEU A 4 4.29 10.26 13.91
N GLU A 5 4.18 10.89 12.74
CA GLU A 5 3.15 10.64 11.73
C GLU A 5 3.79 10.40 10.37
N ASN A 6 3.08 9.71 9.46
CA ASN A 6 3.46 9.61 8.06
C ASN A 6 2.99 10.83 7.24
N GLY A 7 3.33 10.87 5.95
CA GLY A 7 2.96 11.97 5.05
C GLY A 7 1.45 12.16 4.83
N ALA A 8 0.63 11.20 5.26
CA ALA A 8 -0.83 11.27 5.23
C ALA A 8 -1.45 11.59 6.60
N GLY A 9 -0.64 11.91 7.61
CA GLY A 9 -1.10 12.24 8.97
C GLY A 9 -1.45 11.04 9.86
N HIS A 10 -1.11 9.82 9.45
CA HIS A 10 -1.36 8.64 10.28
C HIS A 10 -0.26 8.46 11.33
N LEU A 11 -0.69 8.25 12.58
CA LEU A 11 0.21 8.00 13.70
C LEU A 11 1.00 6.71 13.53
N ILE A 12 2.28 6.80 13.83
CA ILE A 12 3.21 5.66 13.77
C ILE A 12 3.24 4.95 15.12
N ARG A 13 3.03 3.64 15.09
CA ARG A 13 2.97 2.79 16.28
C ARG A 13 4.37 2.45 16.80
N ALA A 14 4.54 2.58 18.12
CA ALA A 14 5.75 2.19 18.81
C ALA A 14 5.74 0.70 19.20
N GLU A 15 6.91 0.08 19.29
CA GLU A 15 7.07 -1.32 19.72
C GLU A 15 6.51 -1.55 21.15
N GLY A 16 6.70 -0.59 22.05
CA GLY A 16 6.16 -0.62 23.42
C GLY A 16 4.66 -0.30 23.53
N GLY A 17 3.95 -0.12 22.41
CA GLY A 17 2.57 0.35 22.37
C GLY A 17 2.46 1.87 22.29
N GLY A 18 1.30 2.35 21.85
CA GLY A 18 1.05 3.78 21.62
C GLY A 18 1.81 4.36 20.42
N SER A 19 2.01 5.68 20.41
CA SER A 19 2.72 6.42 19.36
C SER A 19 4.10 6.89 19.82
N ILE A 20 5.05 7.06 18.89
CA ILE A 20 6.36 7.64 19.22
C ILE A 20 6.22 9.16 19.39
N THR A 21 6.57 9.69 20.55
CA THR A 21 6.52 11.13 20.83
C THR A 21 7.91 11.74 20.69
N ILE A 22 8.04 12.74 19.82
CA ILE A 22 9.29 13.42 19.51
C ILE A 22 9.39 14.75 20.29
N PRO A 23 10.43 14.92 21.14
CA PRO A 23 10.76 16.19 21.78
C PRO A 23 11.10 17.28 20.75
N ARG A 24 10.85 18.54 21.10
CA ARG A 24 11.21 19.67 20.22
C ARG A 24 12.71 19.88 20.23
N GLY A 25 13.25 20.34 19.10
CA GLY A 25 14.66 20.71 18.97
C GLY A 25 15.62 19.54 18.75
N LEU A 26 15.12 18.33 18.46
CA LEU A 26 15.97 17.19 18.11
C LEU A 26 15.99 16.97 16.59
N ILE A 27 17.18 16.69 16.05
CA ILE A 27 17.37 16.18 14.69
C ILE A 27 17.19 14.66 14.76
N ILE A 28 16.16 14.16 14.08
CA ILE A 28 15.76 12.75 14.17
C ILE A 28 16.46 11.90 13.11
N THR A 29 16.92 10.72 13.53
CA THR A 29 17.46 9.67 12.68
C THR A 29 16.74 8.36 12.98
N ILE A 30 16.40 7.61 11.94
CA ILE A 30 15.78 6.28 12.06
C ILE A 30 16.82 5.26 11.58
N ARG A 31 17.15 4.32 12.44
CA ARG A 31 18.08 3.22 12.11
C ARG A 31 17.34 2.08 11.41
N PRO A 32 18.06 1.19 10.68
CA PRO A 32 17.42 0.12 9.91
C PRO A 32 16.63 -0.90 10.73
N ASP A 33 16.92 -1.02 12.02
CA ASP A 33 16.19 -1.84 12.98
C ASP A 33 14.90 -1.17 13.50
N GLY A 34 14.57 0.02 13.01
CA GLY A 34 13.42 0.82 13.44
C GLY A 34 13.69 1.67 14.69
N THR A 35 14.92 1.70 15.22
CA THR A 35 15.25 2.57 16.36
C THR A 35 15.24 4.04 15.93
N VAL A 36 14.42 4.86 16.59
CA VAL A 36 14.32 6.30 16.39
C VAL A 36 15.17 7.00 17.44
N SER A 37 16.21 7.71 16.99
CA SER A 37 17.10 8.50 17.84
C SER A 37 17.07 9.97 17.47
N GLY A 38 17.34 10.83 18.45
CA GLY A 38 17.37 12.28 18.28
C GLY A 38 18.69 12.87 18.76
N ARG A 39 19.26 13.78 17.98
CA ARG A 39 20.43 14.57 18.37
C ARG A 39 20.02 16.00 18.67
N ASN A 40 20.49 16.55 19.78
CA ASN A 40 20.29 17.96 20.10
C ASN A 40 21.42 18.79 19.46
N PRO A 41 21.12 19.66 18.47
CA PRO A 41 22.15 20.47 17.81
C PRO A 41 22.82 21.48 18.74
N ALA A 42 22.19 21.82 19.88
CA ALA A 42 22.75 22.74 20.86
C ALA A 42 23.90 22.14 21.70
N LEU A 43 24.04 20.80 21.74
CA LEU A 43 25.06 20.10 22.55
C LEU A 43 26.37 19.85 21.78
N GLY A 44 26.50 20.38 20.55
CA GLY A 44 27.69 20.21 19.71
C GLY A 44 27.73 18.89 18.93
N PRO A 45 28.67 18.74 17.97
CA PRO A 45 28.67 17.63 17.00
C PRO A 45 28.98 16.25 17.63
N ASN A 46 29.62 16.21 18.79
CA ASN A 46 30.02 14.98 19.48
C ASN A 46 29.01 14.51 20.53
N SER A 47 27.86 15.17 20.65
CA SER A 47 26.82 14.75 21.60
C SER A 47 26.26 13.38 21.20
N ALA A 48 26.09 12.49 22.17
CA ALA A 48 25.46 11.20 21.95
C ALA A 48 23.99 11.36 21.52
N ASP A 49 23.56 10.52 20.59
CA ASP A 49 22.15 10.43 20.20
C ASP A 49 21.32 9.83 21.33
N VAL A 50 20.17 10.42 21.62
CA VAL A 50 19.22 9.90 22.61
C VAL A 50 18.17 9.06 21.90
N ILE A 51 17.89 7.86 22.41
CA ILE A 51 16.81 7.01 21.87
C ILE A 51 15.47 7.62 22.29
N VAL A 52 14.61 7.86 21.30
CA VAL A 52 13.28 8.45 21.47
C VAL A 52 12.19 7.38 21.43
N GLY A 53 12.41 6.31 20.66
CA GLY A 53 11.50 5.18 20.58
C GLY A 53 11.95 4.15 19.55
N LYS A 54 11.12 3.13 19.34
CA LYS A 54 11.35 2.10 18.32
C LYS A 54 10.06 1.82 17.56
N LEU A 55 10.16 1.79 16.25
CA LEU A 55 9.05 1.49 15.35
C LEU A 55 8.57 0.05 15.58
N LEU A 56 7.26 -0.16 15.62
CA LEU A 56 6.70 -1.50 15.56
C LEU A 56 6.81 -2.02 14.11
N LEU A 57 7.79 -2.89 13.87
CA LEU A 57 7.98 -3.57 12.60
C LEU A 57 7.47 -5.01 12.72
N ARG A 58 6.71 -5.45 11.72
CA ARG A 58 6.14 -6.79 11.65
C ARG A 58 6.36 -7.39 10.27
N ASP A 59 6.75 -8.66 10.24
CA ASP A 59 6.78 -9.48 9.04
C ASP A 59 5.38 -10.06 8.76
N ALA A 60 4.79 -9.65 7.63
CA ALA A 60 3.48 -10.11 7.18
C ALA A 60 3.54 -11.19 6.09
N SER A 61 4.71 -11.77 5.80
CA SER A 61 4.91 -12.72 4.69
C SER A 61 3.96 -13.92 4.68
N LYS A 62 3.48 -14.35 5.86
CA LYS A 62 2.53 -15.47 6.02
C LYS A 62 1.10 -15.03 6.32
N THR A 63 0.84 -13.72 6.37
CA THR A 63 -0.47 -13.18 6.72
C THR A 63 -1.15 -12.63 5.47
N PRO A 64 -2.36 -13.07 5.11
CA PRO A 64 -3.09 -12.49 4.00
C PRO A 64 -3.48 -11.04 4.35
N LEU A 65 -3.04 -10.10 3.51
CA LEU A 65 -3.33 -8.68 3.67
C LEU A 65 -4.22 -8.20 2.52
N GLY A 66 -5.29 -7.48 2.88
CA GLY A 66 -6.12 -6.73 1.94
C GLY A 66 -5.74 -5.25 1.94
N ARG A 67 -5.84 -4.60 0.77
CA ARG A 67 -5.64 -3.16 0.65
C ARG A 67 -6.96 -2.43 0.94
N THR A 68 -6.89 -1.39 1.76
CA THR A 68 -8.02 -0.52 2.11
C THR A 68 -8.15 0.64 1.12
N GLU A 69 -9.30 1.33 1.14
CA GLU A 69 -9.55 2.53 0.32
C GLU A 69 -8.56 3.68 0.62
N GLN A 70 -8.01 3.71 1.84
CA GLN A 70 -6.99 4.68 2.26
C GLN A 70 -5.58 4.30 1.79
N GLY A 71 -5.44 3.19 1.04
CA GLY A 71 -4.16 2.68 0.57
C GLY A 71 -3.32 1.98 1.64
N LEU A 72 -3.84 1.83 2.87
CA LEU A 72 -3.23 1.05 3.96
C LEU A 72 -3.56 -0.44 3.82
N TYR A 73 -2.77 -1.30 4.45
CA TYR A 73 -3.02 -2.73 4.50
C TYR A 73 -3.71 -3.13 5.82
N GLN A 74 -4.64 -4.08 5.72
CA GLN A 74 -5.28 -4.72 6.87
C GLN A 74 -5.24 -6.23 6.71
N VAL A 75 -5.32 -6.97 7.82
CA VAL A 75 -5.45 -8.43 7.78
C VAL A 75 -6.80 -8.78 7.17
N ASP A 76 -6.78 -9.61 6.13
CA ASP A 76 -8.00 -9.97 5.40
C ASP A 76 -8.97 -10.76 6.30
N GLY A 77 -10.26 -10.44 6.20
CA GLY A 77 -11.31 -11.05 7.03
C GLY A 77 -11.22 -10.76 8.54
N LYS A 78 -10.40 -9.79 8.99
CA LYS A 78 -10.26 -9.41 10.40
C LYS A 78 -10.62 -7.94 10.64
N PRO A 79 -10.98 -7.57 11.89
CA PRO A 79 -11.20 -6.17 12.24
C PRO A 79 -9.97 -5.30 11.95
N PRO A 80 -10.17 -4.03 11.55
CA PRO A 80 -9.07 -3.08 11.39
C PRO A 80 -8.22 -2.96 12.65
N GLY A 81 -6.90 -2.88 12.47
CA GLY A 81 -5.95 -2.78 13.58
C GLY A 81 -5.66 -4.11 14.30
N THR A 82 -6.13 -5.25 13.77
CA THR A 82 -5.68 -6.57 14.21
C THR A 82 -4.16 -6.67 14.03
N ASP A 83 -3.43 -6.88 15.12
CA ASP A 83 -1.98 -7.06 15.09
C ASP A 83 -1.63 -8.41 14.44
N ILE A 84 -0.45 -8.48 13.84
CA ILE A 84 0.06 -9.67 13.17
C ILE A 84 1.15 -10.33 14.00
N THR A 85 1.09 -11.66 14.09
CA THR A 85 2.20 -12.41 14.67
C THR A 85 3.43 -12.19 13.81
N ASN A 86 4.52 -11.74 14.44
CA ASN A 86 5.74 -11.45 13.69
C ASN A 86 6.27 -12.75 13.05
N GLY A 87 6.51 -12.72 11.74
CA GLY A 87 7.14 -13.83 11.05
C GLY A 87 8.63 -13.99 11.39
N THR A 88 9.29 -14.90 10.67
CA THR A 88 10.72 -15.21 10.87
C THR A 88 11.65 -14.31 10.07
N ILE A 89 11.14 -13.51 9.13
CA ILE A 89 11.97 -12.62 8.31
C ILE A 89 12.28 -11.35 9.11
N ARG A 90 13.54 -10.93 9.10
CA ARG A 90 13.93 -9.66 9.72
C ARG A 90 13.40 -8.50 8.88
N THR A 91 12.40 -7.81 9.42
CA THR A 91 11.93 -6.54 8.86
C THR A 91 12.98 -5.46 9.10
N SER A 92 13.26 -4.65 8.09
CA SER A 92 14.16 -3.50 8.20
C SER A 92 13.58 -2.30 7.48
N VAL A 93 14.02 -1.11 7.87
CA VAL A 93 13.61 0.17 7.26
C VAL A 93 14.81 0.85 6.62
N THR A 94 14.60 1.51 5.48
CA THR A 94 15.62 2.36 4.87
C THR A 94 15.23 3.82 5.06
N ALA A 95 15.94 4.53 5.92
CA ALA A 95 15.67 5.93 6.17
C ALA A 95 15.89 6.78 4.90
N LYS A 96 15.07 7.83 4.74
CA LYS A 96 15.14 8.79 3.62
C LYS A 96 14.89 8.18 2.23
N MET A 97 14.28 7.00 2.17
CA MET A 97 13.88 6.35 0.93
C MET A 97 12.36 6.27 0.85
N LEU A 98 11.81 6.45 -0.35
CA LEU A 98 10.41 6.24 -0.64
C LEU A 98 10.29 4.97 -1.49
N GLU A 99 9.51 4.00 -1.04
CA GLU A 99 9.25 2.78 -1.80
C GLU A 99 8.40 3.13 -3.04
N GLY A 100 8.92 2.81 -4.22
CA GLY A 100 8.26 3.08 -5.49
C GLY A 100 7.11 2.11 -5.76
N SER A 101 6.19 2.49 -6.65
CA SER A 101 5.17 1.56 -7.12
C SER A 101 5.80 0.49 -8.01
N ASN A 102 5.52 -0.77 -7.74
CA ASN A 102 5.87 -1.88 -8.64
C ASN A 102 4.92 -1.99 -9.85
N VAL A 103 4.20 -0.91 -10.21
CA VAL A 103 3.27 -0.91 -11.34
C VAL A 103 4.00 -0.43 -12.59
N ASN A 104 4.07 -1.28 -13.61
CA ASN A 104 4.51 -0.88 -14.94
C ASN A 104 3.31 -0.32 -15.72
N ALA A 105 3.27 1.01 -15.88
CA ALA A 105 2.18 1.69 -16.57
C ALA A 105 2.01 1.24 -18.03
N LEU A 106 3.10 0.89 -18.74
CA LEU A 106 3.03 0.45 -20.13
C LEU A 106 2.32 -0.90 -20.25
N GLU A 107 2.68 -1.86 -19.40
CA GLU A 107 2.04 -3.17 -19.40
C GLU A 107 0.56 -3.08 -19.00
N ALA A 108 0.23 -2.20 -18.06
CA ALA A 108 -1.15 -1.91 -17.68
C ALA A 108 -1.95 -1.32 -18.86
N MET A 109 -1.38 -0.38 -19.61
CA MET A 109 -2.03 0.19 -20.80
C MET A 109 -2.25 -0.85 -21.90
N ILE A 110 -1.29 -1.73 -22.17
CA ILE A 110 -1.45 -2.80 -23.16
C ILE A 110 -2.60 -3.73 -22.74
N LYS A 111 -2.66 -4.13 -21.46
CA LYS A 111 -3.76 -4.94 -20.93
C LYS A 111 -5.11 -4.24 -21.08
N LEU A 112 -5.18 -2.92 -20.87
CA LEU A 112 -6.41 -2.14 -21.09
C LEU A 112 -6.80 -2.10 -22.58
N ILE A 113 -5.84 -1.96 -23.48
CA ILE A 113 -6.08 -1.99 -24.94
C ILE A 113 -6.61 -3.36 -25.36
N ASP A 114 -5.98 -4.45 -24.91
CA ASP A 114 -6.42 -5.80 -25.25
C ASP A 114 -7.82 -6.10 -24.69
N GLN A 115 -8.11 -5.65 -23.47
CA GLN A 115 -9.46 -5.74 -22.89
C GLN A 115 -10.48 -4.94 -23.70
N SER A 116 -10.13 -3.73 -24.16
CA SER A 116 -11.03 -2.92 -24.99
C SER A 116 -11.33 -3.58 -26.34
N ARG A 117 -10.32 -4.15 -26.99
CA ARG A 117 -10.48 -4.88 -28.27
C ARG A 117 -11.31 -6.14 -28.08
N SER A 118 -11.07 -6.90 -27.01
CA SER A 118 -11.88 -8.08 -26.68
C SER A 118 -13.33 -7.71 -26.42
N PHE A 119 -13.58 -6.63 -25.69
CA PHE A 119 -14.92 -6.10 -25.46
C PHE A 119 -15.61 -5.67 -26.76
N GLU A 120 -14.91 -4.95 -27.65
CA GLU A 120 -15.43 -4.59 -28.97
C GLU A 120 -15.77 -5.82 -29.82
N GLN A 121 -14.91 -6.84 -29.82
CA GLN A 121 -15.18 -8.10 -30.50
C GLN A 121 -16.42 -8.82 -29.94
N GLN A 122 -16.58 -8.85 -28.61
CA GLN A 122 -17.78 -9.41 -27.97
C GLN A 122 -19.04 -8.66 -28.39
N ILE A 123 -19.01 -7.32 -28.43
CA ILE A 123 -20.14 -6.50 -28.90
C ILE A 123 -20.43 -6.73 -30.38
N ASN A 124 -19.41 -6.84 -31.22
CA ASN A 124 -19.59 -7.09 -32.65
C ASN A 124 -20.16 -8.50 -32.90
N MET A 125 -19.74 -9.50 -32.14
CA MET A 125 -20.31 -10.84 -32.18
C MET A 125 -21.80 -10.81 -31.80
N ILE A 126 -22.17 -10.12 -30.70
CA ILE A 126 -23.57 -9.96 -30.27
C ILE A 126 -24.41 -9.27 -31.37
N LYS A 127 -23.89 -8.20 -31.98
CA LYS A 127 -24.57 -7.52 -33.09
C LYS A 127 -24.75 -8.43 -34.30
N SER A 128 -23.72 -9.20 -34.65
CA SER A 128 -23.79 -10.16 -35.74
C SER A 128 -24.83 -11.25 -35.48
N SER A 129 -24.86 -11.82 -34.27
CA SER A 129 -25.88 -12.80 -33.86
C SER A 129 -27.28 -12.21 -33.96
N LYS A 130 -27.50 -11.00 -33.42
CA LYS A 130 -28.79 -10.31 -33.51
C LYS A 130 -29.23 -10.09 -34.97
N SER A 131 -28.30 -9.67 -35.83
CA SER A 131 -28.60 -9.48 -37.26
C SER A 131 -28.99 -10.79 -37.95
N THR A 132 -28.32 -11.90 -37.62
CA THR A 132 -28.66 -13.22 -38.16
C THR A 132 -30.04 -13.68 -37.65
N ASP A 133 -30.35 -13.46 -36.37
CA ASP A 133 -31.64 -13.81 -35.78
C ASP A 133 -32.80 -13.01 -36.41
N GLU A 134 -32.60 -11.71 -36.66
CA GLU A 134 -33.58 -10.85 -37.34
C GLU A 134 -33.81 -11.29 -38.80
N ALA A 135 -32.74 -11.65 -39.52
CA ALA A 135 -32.83 -12.17 -40.89
C ALA A 135 -33.55 -13.52 -40.94
N GLY A 136 -33.25 -14.44 -40.01
CA GLY A 136 -33.94 -15.72 -39.88
C GLY A 136 -35.43 -15.54 -39.55
N THR A 137 -35.77 -14.62 -38.66
CA THR A 137 -37.15 -14.26 -38.35
C THR A 137 -37.85 -13.63 -39.56
N GLY A 138 -37.13 -12.88 -40.39
CA GLY A 138 -37.57 -12.35 -41.68
C GLY A 138 -38.12 -13.40 -42.65
N MET A 139 -37.50 -14.59 -42.69
CA MET A 139 -37.92 -15.70 -43.55
C MET A 139 -39.14 -16.47 -43.03
N ILE A 140 -39.47 -16.37 -41.73
CA ILE A 140 -40.59 -17.08 -41.11
C ILE A 140 -41.91 -16.26 -41.21
N LYS A 141 -41.85 -15.01 -41.68
CA LYS A 141 -43.04 -14.19 -41.94
C LYS A 141 -43.76 -14.77 -43.18
N PRO A 142 -44.95 -15.37 -43.05
CA PRO A 142 -45.71 -15.78 -44.23
C PRO A 142 -46.15 -14.52 -44.99
N SER A 143 -45.95 -14.55 -46.30
CA SER A 143 -46.44 -13.55 -47.26
C SER A 143 -47.95 -13.47 -47.31
#